data_AF-A0A7V1H405-F1
#
_entry.id   AF-A0A7V1H405-F1
#
_cell.length_a   1.000
_cell.length_b   1.000
_cell.length_c   1.000
_cell.angle_alpha   90.00
_cell.angle_beta   90.00
_cell.angle_gamma   90.00
#
_symmetry.space_group_name_H-M   'P 1'
#
loop_
_entity.id
_entity.type
_entity.pdbx_description
1 polymer ?
#
loop_
_entity_poly.entity_id
_entity_poly.type
_entity_poly.pdbx_seq_one_letter_code
_entity_poly.pdbx_strand_id
1 'polypeptide(L)'
;MVILVLRRNDGKLGGYIIPEDLSIPGTGLVPWKEFFKTLKKIGYRGPLVIEAFDSGFEELNRLSATWRKFAATGEELAIKGQENLKKIEDEL
;
A
#
# COMPACT_ATOMS: atom_id res chain seq x y z
N MET A 1 -3.92 -10.19 -7.43
CA MET A 1 -3.23 -8.91 -7.22
C MET A 1 -4.27 -7.81 -7.26
N VAL A 2 -4.45 -7.07 -6.18
CA VAL A 2 -5.29 -5.87 -6.12
C VAL A 2 -4.37 -4.66 -6.08
N ILE A 3 -4.66 -3.70 -6.95
CA ILE A 3 -3.92 -2.44 -7.08
C ILE A 3 -4.87 -1.31 -6.68
N LEU A 4 -4.61 -0.65 -5.56
CA LEU A 4 -5.44 0.47 -5.10
C LEU A 4 -4.63 1.76 -5.12
N VAL A 5 -5.12 2.75 -5.86
CA VAL A 5 -4.43 4.04 -5.99
C VAL A 5 -4.88 4.99 -4.87
N LEU A 6 -3.93 5.51 -4.09
CA LEU A 6 -4.14 6.47 -3.00
C LEU A 6 -4.38 7.90 -3.50
N ARG A 7 -3.87 8.29 -4.69
CA ARG A 7 -4.13 9.60 -5.31
C ARG A 7 -4.41 9.52 -6.81
N ARG A 8 -5.44 10.24 -7.26
CA ARG A 8 -5.75 10.44 -8.69
C ARG A 8 -4.73 11.39 -9.33
N ASN A 9 -4.26 10.97 -10.50
CA ASN A 9 -3.06 11.41 -11.21
C ASN A 9 -3.26 12.74 -11.97
N ASP A 10 -2.19 13.53 -12.06
CA ASP A 10 -1.93 14.63 -13.01
C ASP A 10 -1.01 14.19 -14.18
N GLY A 11 -0.77 12.89 -14.34
CA GLY A 11 -0.26 12.27 -15.58
C GLY A 11 1.22 11.87 -15.59
N LYS A 12 1.89 11.75 -14.44
CA LYS A 12 3.33 11.38 -14.36
C LYS A 12 3.58 10.04 -13.66
N LEU A 13 4.81 9.51 -13.82
CA LEU A 13 5.33 8.24 -13.26
C LEU A 13 4.78 7.95 -11.85
N GLY A 14 4.18 6.78 -11.68
CA GLY A 14 3.63 6.30 -10.41
C GLY A 14 4.63 5.47 -9.61
N GLY A 15 4.52 5.53 -8.28
CA GLY A 15 5.27 4.68 -7.36
C GLY A 15 4.38 3.58 -6.77
N TYR A 16 4.90 2.35 -6.75
CA TYR A 16 4.29 1.25 -6.00
C TYR A 16 4.75 1.32 -4.55
N ILE A 17 3.81 1.07 -3.64
CA ILE A 17 4.05 0.96 -2.21
C ILE A 17 3.71 -0.48 -1.82
N ILE A 18 4.73 -1.18 -1.32
CA ILE A 18 4.62 -2.54 -0.80
C ILE A 18 4.96 -2.51 0.69
N PRO A 19 4.07 -2.97 1.59
CA PRO A 19 4.37 -3.07 3.02
C PRO A 19 5.38 -4.20 3.30
N GLU A 20 6.16 -4.06 4.38
CA GLU A 20 7.32 -4.91 4.75
C GLU A 20 7.08 -6.42 4.62
N ASP A 21 5.91 -6.90 5.04
CA ASP A 21 5.56 -8.32 5.04
C ASP A 21 4.25 -8.63 4.32
N LEU A 22 3.84 -7.76 3.39
CA LEU A 22 2.55 -7.84 2.69
C LEU A 22 1.32 -7.73 3.62
N SER A 23 1.51 -7.27 4.86
CA SER A 23 0.42 -6.95 5.79
C SER A 23 -0.34 -5.68 5.38
N ILE A 24 -1.39 -5.35 6.13
CA ILE A 24 -2.19 -4.16 5.90
C ILE A 24 -1.30 -2.92 6.10
N PRO A 25 -1.15 -2.03 5.08
CA PRO A 25 -0.40 -0.80 5.26
C PRO A 25 -0.86 0.01 6.48
N GLY A 26 0.10 0.57 7.22
CA GLY A 26 -0.14 1.30 8.46
C GLY A 26 -0.25 0.47 9.74
N THR A 27 -0.15 -0.87 9.70
CA THR A 27 -0.14 -1.71 10.92
C THR A 27 1.25 -2.28 11.27
N GLY A 28 2.24 -2.11 10.41
CA GLY A 28 3.60 -2.63 10.57
C GLY A 28 4.65 -1.57 10.96
N LEU A 29 5.92 -1.88 10.74
CA LEU A 29 7.06 -1.04 11.14
C LEU A 29 7.49 -0.01 10.10
N VAL A 30 6.85 -0.01 8.92
CA VAL A 30 7.17 0.96 7.86
C VAL A 30 6.94 2.39 8.39
N PRO A 31 7.94 3.28 8.32
CA PRO A 31 7.84 4.64 8.86
C PRO A 31 7.03 5.57 7.93
N TRP A 32 5.71 5.36 7.88
CA TRP A 32 4.81 6.08 6.98
C TRP A 32 4.81 7.59 7.19
N LYS A 33 4.99 8.06 8.45
CA LYS A 33 5.05 9.49 8.77
C LYS A 33 6.25 10.15 8.08
N GLU A 34 7.42 9.56 8.19
CA GLU A 34 8.66 10.00 7.56
C GLU A 34 8.59 9.90 6.03
N PHE A 35 7.97 8.83 5.53
CA PHE A 35 7.72 8.63 4.11
C PHE A 35 6.90 9.79 3.52
N PHE A 36 5.73 10.09 4.09
CA PHE A 36 4.88 11.20 3.62
C PHE A 36 5.54 12.57 3.80
N LYS A 37 6.26 12.81 4.92
CA LYS A 37 7.06 14.04 5.09
C LYS A 37 8.09 14.19 3.99
N THR A 38 8.75 13.11 3.59
CA THR A 38 9.75 13.11 2.52
C THR A 38 9.10 13.38 1.16
N LEU A 39 7.96 12.75 0.86
CA LEU A 39 7.20 13.04 -0.37
C LEU A 39 6.77 14.51 -0.46
N LYS A 40 6.26 15.09 0.64
CA LYS A 40 5.95 16.52 0.73
C LYS A 40 7.21 17.37 0.49
N LYS A 41 8.35 17.02 1.11
CA LYS A 41 9.63 17.74 0.98
C LYS A 41 10.17 17.76 -0.46
N ILE A 42 10.08 16.65 -1.18
CA ILE A 42 10.56 16.57 -2.58
C ILE A 42 9.53 17.05 -3.60
N GLY A 43 8.34 17.47 -3.15
CA GLY A 43 7.26 17.91 -4.03
C GLY A 43 6.69 16.81 -4.92
N TYR A 44 6.73 15.55 -4.48
CA TYR A 44 6.18 14.44 -5.25
C TYR A 44 4.66 14.54 -5.32
N ARG A 45 4.11 14.56 -6.55
CA ARG A 45 2.67 14.65 -6.82
C ARG A 45 2.11 13.46 -7.60
N GLY A 46 2.97 12.52 -7.98
CA GLY A 46 2.57 11.33 -8.71
C GLY A 46 1.65 10.41 -7.89
N PRO A 47 1.05 9.41 -8.54
CA PRO A 47 0.18 8.48 -7.85
C PRO A 47 1.01 7.60 -6.90
N LEU A 48 0.39 7.24 -5.78
CA LEU A 48 0.86 6.23 -4.85
C LEU A 48 -0.11 5.06 -4.93
N VAL A 49 0.42 3.85 -4.98
CA VAL A 49 -0.37 2.65 -5.25
C VAL A 49 -0.08 1.60 -4.20
N ILE A 50 -1.12 1.12 -3.51
CA ILE A 50 -1.03 -0.08 -2.67
C ILE A 50 -1.09 -1.29 -3.59
N GLU A 51 -0.05 -2.10 -3.53
CA GLU A 51 -0.02 -3.42 -4.14
C GLU A 51 -0.32 -4.48 -3.08
N ALA A 52 -1.42 -5.21 -3.28
CA ALA A 52 -1.90 -6.23 -2.36
C ALA A 52 -2.08 -7.57 -3.09
N PHE A 53 -1.73 -8.66 -2.42
CA PHE A 53 -1.95 -10.02 -2.93
C PHE A 53 -3.14 -10.65 -2.23
N ASP A 54 -4.00 -11.30 -3.01
CA ASP A 54 -5.13 -12.03 -2.45
C ASP A 54 -4.69 -13.47 -2.17
N SER A 55 -4.85 -13.87 -0.92
CA SER A 55 -4.51 -15.21 -0.41
C SER A 55 -5.22 -16.36 -1.14
N GLY A 56 -6.29 -16.11 -1.90
CA GLY A 56 -7.00 -17.10 -2.71
C GLY A 56 -6.30 -17.49 -4.01
N PHE A 57 -5.28 -16.75 -4.48
CA PHE A 57 -4.57 -17.08 -5.72
C PHE A 57 -3.30 -17.89 -5.45
N GLU A 58 -3.42 -19.22 -5.40
CA GLU A 58 -2.32 -20.11 -5.05
C GLU A 58 -1.07 -19.93 -5.90
N GLU A 59 -1.22 -19.80 -7.22
CA GLU A 59 -0.08 -19.67 -8.13
C GLU A 59 0.68 -18.35 -7.90
N LEU A 60 -0.06 -17.26 -7.69
CA LEU A 60 0.52 -15.96 -7.37
C LEU A 60 1.22 -15.98 -6.00
N ASN A 61 0.62 -16.63 -5.01
CA ASN A 61 1.20 -16.75 -3.66
C ASN A 61 2.47 -17.60 -3.64
N ARG A 62 2.56 -18.63 -4.48
CA ARG A 62 3.81 -19.40 -4.69
C ARG A 62 4.93 -18.53 -5.26
N LEU A 63 4.60 -17.64 -6.19
CA LEU A 63 5.57 -16.74 -6.82
C LEU A 63 6.00 -15.58 -5.91
N SER A 64 5.10 -15.07 -5.08
CA SER A 64 5.36 -13.93 -4.18
C SER A 64 5.75 -14.32 -2.75
N ALA A 65 5.94 -15.61 -2.48
CA ALA A 65 6.23 -16.15 -1.14
C ALA A 65 5.22 -15.70 -0.06
N THR A 66 3.94 -15.61 -0.43
CA THR A 66 2.86 -15.21 0.48
C THR A 66 2.29 -16.43 1.20
N TRP A 67 2.80 -16.72 2.39
CA TRP A 67 2.40 -17.90 3.17
C TRP A 67 1.42 -17.60 4.30
N ARG A 68 1.27 -16.33 4.66
CA ARG A 68 0.41 -15.86 5.76
C ARG A 68 -0.77 -15.07 5.20
N LYS A 69 -1.92 -15.17 5.88
CA LYS A 69 -3.14 -14.44 5.53
C LYS A 69 -3.34 -13.27 6.49
N PHE A 70 -3.36 -12.05 5.96
CA PHE A 70 -3.53 -10.81 6.74
C PHE A 70 -4.92 -10.18 6.65
N ALA A 71 -5.71 -10.58 5.65
CA ALA A 71 -7.10 -10.16 5.45
C ALA A 71 -7.88 -11.29 4.75
N ALA A 72 -9.22 -11.24 4.74
CA ALA A 72 -10.03 -12.26 4.08
C ALA A 72 -9.82 -12.29 2.57
N THR A 73 -9.66 -11.10 1.97
CA THR A 73 -9.43 -10.85 0.55
C THR A 73 -8.34 -9.80 0.34
N GLY A 74 -7.78 -9.73 -0.86
CA GLY A 74 -6.82 -8.67 -1.22
C GLY A 74 -7.47 -7.28 -1.27
N GLU A 75 -8.77 -7.21 -1.55
CA GLU A 75 -9.54 -5.96 -1.55
C GLU A 75 -9.69 -5.38 -0.14
N GLU A 76 -10.03 -6.23 0.83
CA GLU A 76 -10.13 -5.81 2.23
C GLU A 76 -8.80 -5.25 2.74
N LEU A 77 -7.67 -5.90 2.38
CA LEU A 77 -6.33 -5.44 2.70
C LEU A 77 -6.08 -4.04 2.12
N ALA A 78 -6.41 -3.84 0.85
CA ALA A 78 -6.21 -2.57 0.16
C ALA A 78 -7.06 -1.45 0.77
N ILE A 79 -8.34 -1.69 1.06
CA ILE A 79 -9.26 -0.70 1.65
C ILE A 79 -8.76 -0.28 3.04
N LYS A 80 -8.51 -1.25 3.93
CA LYS A 80 -8.00 -0.96 5.28
C LYS A 80 -6.65 -0.26 5.25
N GLY A 81 -5.77 -0.67 4.33
CA GLY A 81 -4.48 -0.03 4.10
C GLY A 81 -4.64 1.43 3.70
N GLN A 82 -5.54 1.73 2.76
CA GLN A 82 -5.81 3.10 2.34
C GLN A 82 -6.36 3.95 3.48
N GLU A 83 -7.28 3.43 4.28
CA GLU A 83 -7.82 4.16 5.44
C GLU A 83 -6.73 4.51 6.45
N ASN A 84 -5.86 3.56 6.78
CA ASN A 84 -4.75 3.77 7.69
C ASN A 84 -3.78 4.83 7.15
N LEU A 85 -3.38 4.70 5.87
CA LEU A 85 -2.43 5.62 5.25
C LEU A 85 -2.99 7.04 5.13
N LYS A 86 -4.27 7.21 4.83
CA LYS A 86 -4.93 8.53 4.82
C LYS A 86 -4.93 9.15 6.21
N LYS A 87 -5.31 8.40 7.25
CA LYS A 87 -5.25 8.90 8.64
C LYS A 87 -3.84 9.35 9.03
N ILE A 88 -2.82 8.57 8.67
CA ILE A 88 -1.42 8.92 8.93
C ILE A 88 -1.02 10.19 8.15
N GLU A 89 -1.45 10.35 6.89
CA GLU A 89 -1.17 11.55 6.09
C GLU A 89 -1.87 12.80 6.64
N ASP A 90 -3.11 12.66 7.11
CA ASP A 90 -3.94 13.75 7.67
C ASP A 90 -3.41 14.27 9.03
N GLU A 91 -2.68 13.43 9.77
CA GLU A 91 -1.99 13.80 11.02
C GLU A 91 -0.67 14.58 10.82
N LEU A 92 -0.23 14.81 9.57
CA LEU A 92 1.05 15.47 9.22
C LEU A 92 0.89 16.90 8.73
#